data_AF-A0A358XLJ3-F1
#
_entry.id   AF-A0A358XLJ3-F1
#
_cell.length_a   1.000
_cell.length_b   1.000
_cell.length_c   1.000
_cell.angle_alpha   90.00
_cell.angle_beta   90.00
_cell.angle_gamma   90.00
#
_symmetry.space_group_name_H-M   'P 1'
#
loop_
_entity.id
_entity.type
_entity.pdbx_description
1 polymer ?
#
loop_
_entity_poly.entity_id
_entity_poly.type
_entity_poly.pdbx_seq_one_letter_code
_entity_poly.pdbx_strand_id
1 'polypeptide(L)'
;MILNKEYYQTLWDRFRSASMLGVFNDHISCLTTKLILEHNHKNKAVHFNFQNSKETIFEIGQHLFLEFANDIYKNHYDLPTLTKGSRLRDKRKYADGKRHDFIIISINNGEYLLEDIRTKQKIEPKYDSLVRNFIPIGQGTRQTTLQGYTKFFSDLNNGLKLDFTPTNFERKTVFIAKKPLWDSLPNRNKIPCAYLPNPREEQNASSIRSIPALQDCLAYFTPKYEVCYSNILLRNEKVKTIVVFDTEADKIEQMVSDKNRFGFNLIIVSNSDFSKLLKSQSIPCWNWFKEEIEIVNAL
;
A
#
# COMPACT_ATOMS: atom_id res chain seq x y z
N MET A 1 18.54 16.06 15.96
CA MET A 1 18.10 15.28 17.13
C MET A 1 19.30 14.48 17.61
N ILE A 2 19.79 14.74 18.83
CA ILE A 2 21.01 14.10 19.38
C ILE A 2 20.53 13.08 20.42
N LEU A 3 20.40 11.83 20.00
CA LEU A 3 19.96 10.73 20.85
C LEU A 3 21.08 10.27 21.80
N ASN A 4 20.71 9.78 22.99
CA ASN A 4 21.62 8.98 23.80
C ASN A 4 22.04 7.73 23.00
N LYS A 5 23.34 7.62 22.75
CA LYS A 5 23.94 6.57 21.92
C LYS A 5 23.65 5.16 22.45
N GLU A 6 23.65 4.97 23.77
CA GLU A 6 23.44 3.67 24.41
C GLU A 6 21.99 3.19 24.29
N TYR A 7 21.03 4.09 24.51
CA TYR A 7 19.62 3.78 24.31
C TYR A 7 19.31 3.44 22.86
N TYR A 8 19.80 4.25 21.92
CA TYR A 8 19.62 3.99 20.50
C TYR A 8 20.25 2.65 20.10
N GLN A 9 21.47 2.36 20.56
CA GLN A 9 22.14 1.10 20.29
C GLN A 9 21.34 -0.09 20.85
N THR A 10 20.82 0.04 22.07
CA THR A 10 20.00 -1.01 22.71
C THR A 10 18.73 -1.30 21.91
N LEU A 11 18.01 -0.26 21.48
CA LEU A 11 16.84 -0.43 20.60
C LEU A 11 17.25 -1.01 19.26
N TRP A 12 18.29 -0.47 18.64
CA TRP A 12 18.77 -0.96 17.36
C TRP A 12 19.12 -2.45 17.38
N ASP A 13 19.77 -2.90 18.46
CA ASP A 13 20.15 -4.28 18.66
C ASP A 13 18.92 -5.17 18.92
N ARG A 14 17.94 -4.68 19.69
CA ARG A 14 16.66 -5.36 19.91
C ARG A 14 15.88 -5.59 18.61
N PHE A 15 15.89 -4.62 17.70
CA PHE A 15 15.17 -4.67 16.42
C PHE A 15 16.08 -5.01 15.23
N ARG A 16 17.27 -5.58 15.48
CA ARG A 16 18.25 -5.88 14.44
C ARG A 16 17.73 -6.86 13.41
N SER A 17 16.90 -7.82 13.81
CA SER A 17 16.32 -8.85 12.95
C SER A 17 15.19 -8.36 12.04
N ALA A 18 14.68 -7.14 12.25
CA ALA A 18 13.67 -6.57 11.36
C ALA A 18 14.32 -6.19 10.02
N SER A 19 14.08 -7.01 8.99
CA SER A 19 14.51 -6.75 7.62
C SER A 19 13.66 -5.63 7.00
N MET A 20 14.29 -4.78 6.17
CA MET A 20 13.62 -3.73 5.40
C MET A 20 14.06 -3.76 3.94
N LEU A 21 13.18 -3.32 3.05
CA LEU A 21 13.34 -3.31 1.61
C LEU A 21 14.05 -2.06 1.08
N GLY A 22 14.13 -0.99 1.89
CA GLY A 22 14.67 0.31 1.49
C GLY A 22 15.92 0.74 2.27
N VAL A 23 16.66 1.68 1.68
CA VAL A 23 17.79 2.36 2.32
C VAL A 23 17.28 3.69 2.90
N PHE A 24 17.59 3.93 4.17
CA PHE A 24 17.21 5.16 4.87
C PHE A 24 18.38 6.13 4.94
N ASN A 25 18.10 7.42 4.86
CA ASN A 25 19.06 8.48 5.09
C ASN A 25 19.16 8.83 6.57
N ASP A 26 18.03 8.73 7.30
CA ASP A 26 17.98 9.01 8.72
C ASP A 26 17.82 7.74 9.58
N HIS A 27 18.63 7.69 10.64
CA HIS A 27 18.71 6.58 11.58
C HIS A 27 17.42 6.45 12.43
N ILE A 28 16.74 7.56 12.71
CA ILE A 28 15.49 7.57 13.48
C ILE A 28 14.33 7.11 12.61
N SER A 29 14.26 7.58 11.36
CA SER A 29 13.31 7.07 10.35
C SER A 29 13.43 5.55 10.20
N CYS A 30 14.67 5.06 10.09
CA CYS A 30 14.99 3.65 9.95
C CYS A 30 14.52 2.83 11.17
N LEU A 31 14.92 3.24 12.37
CA LEU A 31 14.54 2.55 13.61
C LEU A 31 13.02 2.61 13.84
N THR A 32 12.39 3.77 13.64
CA THR A 32 10.94 3.90 13.80
C THR A 32 10.19 3.01 12.82
N THR A 33 10.65 2.94 11.57
CA THR A 33 10.04 2.04 10.58
C THR A 33 10.14 0.58 11.02
N LYS A 34 11.31 0.13 11.53
CA LYS A 34 11.45 -1.22 12.11
C LYS A 34 10.47 -1.48 13.26
N LEU A 35 10.34 -0.52 14.19
CA LEU A 35 9.41 -0.62 15.31
C LEU A 35 7.96 -0.76 14.82
N ILE A 36 7.57 0.06 13.85
CA ILE A 36 6.22 0.02 13.25
C ILE A 36 5.97 -1.34 12.59
N LEU A 37 6.91 -1.83 11.78
CA LEU A 37 6.77 -3.12 11.09
C LEU A 37 6.63 -4.29 12.06
N GLU A 38 7.40 -4.31 13.15
CA GLU A 38 7.27 -5.35 14.17
C GLU A 38 5.90 -5.33 14.85
N HIS A 39 5.41 -4.14 15.22
CA HIS A 39 4.08 -4.00 15.81
C HIS A 39 2.99 -4.42 14.81
N ASN A 40 3.14 -4.06 13.55
CA ASN A 40 2.22 -4.44 12.49
C ASN A 40 2.17 -5.96 12.26
N HIS A 41 3.31 -6.65 12.28
CA HIS A 41 3.36 -8.11 12.19
C HIS A 41 2.65 -8.79 13.37
N LYS A 42 2.64 -8.14 14.54
CA LYS A 42 1.91 -8.60 15.73
C LYS A 42 0.46 -8.13 15.78
N ASN A 43 -0.03 -7.46 14.74
CA ASN A 43 -1.35 -6.82 14.67
C ASN A 43 -1.63 -5.88 15.87
N LYS A 44 -0.59 -5.17 16.33
CA LYS A 44 -0.66 -4.22 17.44
C LYS A 44 -0.74 -2.80 16.89
N ALA A 45 -1.72 -2.06 17.40
CA ALA A 45 -1.83 -0.64 17.13
C ALA A 45 -0.70 0.11 17.85
N VAL A 46 -0.19 1.16 17.21
CA VAL A 46 0.91 1.95 17.78
C VAL A 46 0.83 3.39 17.30
N HIS A 47 1.24 4.32 18.17
CA HIS A 47 1.33 5.74 17.87
C HIS A 47 2.75 6.22 18.11
N PHE A 48 3.40 6.76 17.08
CA PHE A 48 4.68 7.46 17.18
C PHE A 48 4.44 8.97 17.03
N ASN A 49 4.96 9.75 17.97
CA ASN A 49 4.97 11.19 17.87
C ASN A 49 6.41 11.72 17.77
N PHE A 50 6.61 12.55 16.76
CA PHE A 50 7.79 13.39 16.60
C PHE A 50 7.44 14.84 16.92
N GLN A 51 8.42 15.62 17.36
CA GLN A 51 8.27 17.07 17.47
C GLN A 51 9.03 17.73 16.33
N ASN A 52 8.33 18.52 15.52
CA ASN A 52 8.90 19.34 14.43
C ASN A 52 9.81 18.59 13.43
N SER A 53 9.59 17.30 13.18
CA SER A 53 10.43 16.45 12.32
C SER A 53 9.70 16.01 11.04
N LYS A 54 9.34 16.98 10.20
CA LYS A 54 8.55 16.72 8.98
C LYS A 54 9.26 15.77 8.01
N GLU A 55 10.56 15.97 7.78
CA GLU A 55 11.34 15.16 6.83
C GLU A 55 11.41 13.69 7.25
N THR A 56 11.65 13.42 8.54
CA THR A 56 11.62 12.08 9.13
C THR A 56 10.29 11.38 8.88
N ILE A 57 9.17 12.08 9.11
CA ILE A 57 7.84 11.51 8.90
C ILE A 57 7.58 11.20 7.41
N PHE A 58 8.03 12.07 6.51
CA PHE A 58 7.93 11.83 5.07
C PHE A 58 8.73 10.60 4.63
N GLU A 59 9.97 10.46 5.10
CA GLU A 59 10.80 9.30 4.82
C GLU A 59 10.15 8.01 5.37
N ILE A 60 9.70 8.01 6.63
CA ILE A 60 8.94 6.89 7.21
C ILE A 60 7.73 6.54 6.34
N GLY A 61 6.95 7.54 5.89
CA GLY A 61 5.79 7.31 5.04
C GLY A 61 6.11 6.67 3.70
N GLN A 62 7.19 7.09 3.04
CA GLN A 62 7.64 6.51 1.79
C GLN A 62 8.11 5.06 1.96
N HIS A 63 8.82 4.76 3.05
CA HIS A 63 9.26 3.40 3.34
C HIS A 63 8.11 2.48 3.74
N LEU A 64 7.20 2.93 4.60
CA LEU A 64 6.01 2.15 4.97
C LEU A 64 5.11 1.87 3.75
N PHE A 65 5.01 2.80 2.80
CA PHE A 65 4.32 2.55 1.53
C PHE A 65 4.93 1.36 0.77
N LEU A 66 6.25 1.32 0.62
CA LEU A 66 6.93 0.23 -0.07
C LEU A 66 6.76 -1.11 0.66
N GLU A 67 6.97 -1.11 1.98
CA GLU A 67 6.87 -2.31 2.82
C GLU A 67 5.46 -2.90 2.79
N PHE A 68 4.43 -2.07 3.02
CA PHE A 68 3.06 -2.55 3.03
C PHE A 68 2.56 -2.92 1.64
N ALA A 69 2.97 -2.23 0.57
CA ALA A 69 2.66 -2.65 -0.78
C ALA A 69 3.25 -4.03 -1.10
N ASN A 70 4.49 -4.29 -0.67
CA ASN A 70 5.13 -5.60 -0.87
C ASN A 70 4.45 -6.71 -0.06
N ASP A 71 4.10 -6.44 1.19
CA ASP A 71 3.38 -7.40 2.02
C ASP A 71 2.01 -7.77 1.43
N ILE A 72 1.22 -6.80 0.97
CA ILE A 72 -0.04 -7.09 0.28
C ILE A 72 0.21 -7.90 -1.00
N TYR A 73 1.19 -7.50 -1.82
CA TYR A 73 1.51 -8.19 -3.07
C TYR A 73 1.86 -9.67 -2.88
N LYS A 74 2.60 -9.99 -1.80
CA LYS A 74 3.07 -11.37 -1.53
C LYS A 74 2.07 -12.23 -0.80
N ASN A 75 1.37 -11.64 0.16
CA ASN A 75 0.65 -12.39 1.18
C ASN A 75 -0.88 -12.26 1.07
N HIS A 76 -1.37 -11.30 0.27
CA HIS A 76 -2.79 -10.97 0.18
C HIS A 76 -3.25 -10.84 -1.28
N TYR A 77 -2.56 -11.47 -2.23
CA TYR A 77 -3.03 -11.56 -3.60
C TYR A 77 -4.13 -12.60 -3.73
N ASP A 78 -5.04 -12.37 -4.68
CA ASP A 78 -6.08 -13.32 -5.05
C ASP A 78 -6.07 -13.57 -6.56
N LEU A 79 -6.72 -14.64 -6.97
CA LEU A 79 -6.99 -14.92 -8.37
C LEU A 79 -7.96 -13.86 -8.93
N PRO A 80 -7.80 -13.48 -10.20
CA PRO A 80 -8.69 -12.49 -10.79
C PRO A 80 -10.09 -13.05 -10.99
N THR A 81 -11.10 -12.26 -10.60
CA THR A 81 -12.51 -12.52 -10.92
C THR A 81 -12.78 -12.14 -12.37
N LEU A 82 -12.82 -13.14 -13.25
CA LEU A 82 -13.00 -12.94 -14.68
C LEU A 82 -14.45 -13.10 -15.09
N THR A 83 -15.00 -12.07 -15.72
CA THR A 83 -16.39 -12.04 -16.19
C THR A 83 -16.45 -11.73 -17.69
N LYS A 84 -17.59 -12.04 -18.33
CA LYS A 84 -17.85 -11.62 -19.71
C LYS A 84 -17.64 -10.11 -19.86
N GLY A 85 -16.93 -9.71 -20.91
CA GLY A 85 -16.53 -8.32 -21.16
C GLY A 85 -15.20 -7.92 -20.55
N SER A 86 -14.60 -8.74 -19.68
CA SER A 86 -13.26 -8.48 -19.13
C SER A 86 -12.23 -8.43 -20.25
N ARG A 87 -11.30 -7.47 -20.15
CA ARG A 87 -10.19 -7.33 -21.09
C ARG A 87 -8.92 -7.95 -20.52
N LEU A 88 -8.14 -8.59 -21.38
CA LEU A 88 -6.96 -9.35 -21.02
C LEU A 88 -5.80 -8.96 -21.94
N ARG A 89 -4.63 -8.72 -21.38
CA ARG A 89 -3.37 -8.58 -22.13
C ARG A 89 -2.65 -9.92 -22.17
N ASP A 90 -2.35 -10.43 -23.36
CA ASP A 90 -1.49 -11.61 -23.49
C ASP A 90 -0.05 -11.27 -23.06
N LYS A 91 0.60 -12.16 -22.31
CA LYS A 91 2.00 -12.04 -21.88
C LYS A 91 2.99 -12.50 -22.96
N ARG A 92 2.55 -13.22 -23.99
CA ARG A 92 3.40 -13.75 -25.06
C ARG A 92 3.68 -12.67 -26.10
N LYS A 93 4.84 -12.76 -26.74
CA LYS A 93 5.17 -11.96 -27.92
C LYS A 93 4.76 -12.75 -29.15
N TYR A 94 3.99 -12.13 -30.03
CA TYR A 94 3.60 -12.71 -31.31
C TYR A 94 4.66 -12.41 -32.38
N ALA A 95 4.54 -13.05 -33.55
CA ALA A 95 5.47 -12.89 -34.67
C ALA A 95 5.57 -11.43 -35.17
N ASP A 96 4.52 -10.65 -34.97
CA ASP A 96 4.48 -9.20 -35.27
C ASP A 96 5.23 -8.35 -34.23
N GLY A 97 5.87 -8.98 -33.23
CA GLY A 97 6.57 -8.34 -32.13
C GLY A 97 5.64 -7.66 -31.12
N LYS A 98 4.32 -7.69 -31.33
CA LYS A 98 3.32 -7.05 -30.48
C LYS A 98 2.73 -8.07 -29.51
N ARG A 99 2.07 -7.53 -28.49
CA ARG A 99 1.20 -8.29 -27.60
C ARG A 99 -0.23 -7.89 -27.90
N HIS A 100 -1.11 -8.87 -27.90
CA HIS A 100 -2.50 -8.68 -28.29
C HIS A 100 -3.38 -8.50 -27.05
N ASP A 101 -4.44 -7.71 -27.22
CA ASP A 101 -5.48 -7.50 -26.22
C ASP A 101 -6.70 -8.31 -26.62
N PHE A 102 -7.25 -9.05 -25.66
CA PHE A 102 -8.41 -9.90 -25.84
C PHE A 102 -9.57 -9.43 -24.97
N ILE A 103 -10.79 -9.81 -25.36
CA ILE A 103 -11.99 -9.66 -24.56
C ILE A 103 -12.65 -11.03 -24.34
N ILE A 104 -13.11 -11.28 -23.12
CA ILE A 104 -13.89 -12.49 -22.80
C ILE A 104 -15.30 -12.33 -23.37
N ILE A 105 -15.65 -13.13 -24.38
CA ILE A 105 -16.97 -13.04 -25.03
C ILE A 105 -18.00 -14.02 -24.44
N SER A 106 -17.56 -15.16 -23.91
CA SER A 106 -18.40 -16.09 -23.16
C SER A 106 -17.58 -16.95 -22.20
N ILE A 107 -18.25 -17.50 -21.19
CA ILE A 107 -17.69 -18.44 -20.21
C ILE A 107 -18.69 -19.60 -20.11
N ASN A 108 -18.28 -20.79 -20.56
CA ASN A 108 -19.14 -21.98 -20.59
C ASN A 108 -18.39 -23.15 -19.92
N ASN A 109 -18.96 -23.75 -18.87
CA ASN A 109 -18.38 -24.94 -18.21
C ASN A 109 -16.89 -24.84 -17.84
N GLY A 110 -16.41 -23.65 -17.46
CA GLY A 110 -15.00 -23.40 -17.11
C GLY A 110 -14.06 -23.11 -18.30
N GLU A 111 -14.59 -23.12 -19.51
CA GLU A 111 -13.88 -22.71 -20.73
C GLU A 111 -14.22 -21.26 -21.08
N TYR A 112 -13.19 -20.51 -21.44
CA TYR A 112 -13.27 -19.08 -21.73
C TYR A 112 -13.07 -18.87 -23.21
N LEU A 113 -14.05 -18.27 -23.87
CA LEU A 113 -13.90 -17.85 -25.25
C LEU A 113 -13.38 -16.42 -25.28
N LEU A 114 -12.16 -16.25 -25.79
CA LEU A 114 -11.51 -14.95 -25.94
C LEU A 114 -11.55 -14.53 -27.41
N GLU A 115 -11.79 -13.25 -27.66
CA GLU A 115 -11.68 -12.64 -28.99
C GLU A 115 -10.61 -11.54 -28.97
N ASP A 116 -9.67 -11.60 -29.92
CA ASP A 116 -8.69 -10.54 -30.14
C ASP A 116 -9.41 -9.25 -30.56
N ILE A 117 -9.16 -8.16 -29.85
CA ILE A 117 -9.87 -6.89 -30.07
C ILE A 117 -9.64 -6.35 -31.49
N ARG A 118 -8.46 -6.59 -32.09
CA ARG A 118 -8.05 -6.09 -33.41
C ARG A 118 -8.33 -7.08 -34.52
N THR A 119 -7.85 -8.31 -34.39
CA THR A 119 -7.89 -9.31 -35.48
C THR A 119 -9.20 -10.10 -35.50
N LYS A 120 -10.00 -10.03 -34.43
CA LYS A 120 -11.21 -10.84 -34.22
C LYS A 120 -10.95 -12.34 -34.18
N GLN A 121 -9.70 -12.75 -34.06
CA GLN A 121 -9.34 -14.15 -33.87
C GLN A 121 -9.85 -14.63 -32.51
N LYS A 122 -10.37 -15.86 -32.49
CA LYS A 122 -10.90 -16.48 -31.27
C LYS A 122 -10.00 -17.58 -30.76
N ILE A 123 -9.90 -17.69 -29.44
CA ILE A 123 -9.19 -18.77 -28.75
C ILE A 123 -9.99 -19.21 -27.53
N GLU A 124 -9.84 -20.48 -27.14
CA GLU A 124 -10.62 -21.11 -26.06
C GLU A 124 -9.70 -21.67 -24.95
N PRO A 125 -9.04 -20.80 -24.15
CA PRO A 125 -8.27 -21.27 -23.00
C PRO A 125 -9.15 -21.72 -21.83
N LYS A 126 -8.66 -22.70 -21.08
CA LYS A 126 -9.11 -23.00 -19.72
C LYS A 126 -8.62 -21.93 -18.73
N TYR A 127 -9.29 -21.81 -17.59
CA TYR A 127 -8.98 -20.83 -16.55
C TYR A 127 -7.50 -20.77 -16.16
N ASP A 128 -6.88 -21.92 -15.86
CA ASP A 128 -5.48 -21.98 -15.42
C ASP A 128 -4.50 -21.42 -16.47
N SER A 129 -4.74 -21.74 -17.75
CA SER A 129 -3.95 -21.19 -18.86
C SER A 129 -4.17 -19.68 -19.00
N LEU A 130 -5.39 -19.23 -18.76
CA LEU A 130 -5.77 -17.83 -18.84
C LEU A 130 -5.03 -17.01 -17.77
N VAL A 131 -5.09 -17.40 -16.50
CA VAL A 131 -4.44 -16.68 -15.40
C VAL A 131 -2.90 -16.67 -15.55
N ARG A 132 -2.32 -17.76 -16.03
CA ARG A 132 -0.86 -17.86 -16.28
C ARG A 132 -0.39 -16.98 -17.43
N ASN A 133 -1.11 -17.00 -18.56
CA ASN A 133 -0.65 -16.37 -19.80
C ASN A 133 -1.18 -14.96 -20.04
N PHE A 134 -2.21 -14.52 -19.30
CA PHE A 134 -2.84 -13.22 -19.50
C PHE A 134 -2.82 -12.37 -18.23
N ILE A 135 -2.96 -11.06 -18.41
CA ILE A 135 -3.08 -10.07 -17.33
C ILE A 135 -4.42 -9.35 -17.52
N PRO A 136 -5.34 -9.39 -16.54
CA PRO A 136 -6.56 -8.59 -16.58
C PRO A 136 -6.24 -7.09 -16.61
N ILE A 137 -6.89 -6.36 -17.51
CA ILE A 137 -6.73 -4.93 -17.65
C ILE A 137 -8.09 -4.22 -17.72
N GLY A 138 -8.22 -3.08 -17.06
CA GLY A 138 -9.41 -2.22 -17.16
C GLY A 138 -9.42 -1.40 -18.46
N GLN A 139 -8.24 -1.02 -18.94
CA GLN A 139 -8.07 -0.22 -20.15
C GLN A 139 -6.76 -0.53 -20.85
N GLY A 140 -6.67 -0.16 -22.14
CA GLY A 140 -5.46 -0.32 -22.93
C GLY A 140 -4.28 0.41 -22.29
N THR A 141 -3.12 -0.24 -22.26
CA THR A 141 -1.92 0.31 -21.64
C THR A 141 -0.66 -0.05 -22.42
N ARG A 142 0.41 0.72 -22.17
CA ARG A 142 1.72 0.41 -22.72
C ARG A 142 2.26 -0.86 -22.07
N GLN A 143 2.88 -1.71 -22.88
CA GLN A 143 3.44 -2.97 -22.41
C GLN A 143 4.53 -2.77 -21.35
N THR A 144 5.29 -1.69 -21.48
CA THR A 144 6.35 -1.30 -20.55
C THR A 144 5.81 -1.04 -19.14
N THR A 145 4.56 -0.56 -19.01
CA THR A 145 3.92 -0.32 -17.71
C THR A 145 3.65 -1.63 -16.97
N LEU A 146 3.01 -2.61 -17.62
CA LEU A 146 2.70 -3.91 -17.00
C LEU A 146 3.96 -4.75 -16.72
N GLN A 147 4.95 -4.67 -17.62
CA GLN A 147 6.27 -5.27 -17.40
C GLN A 147 7.01 -4.60 -16.25
N GLY A 148 6.96 -3.26 -16.18
CA GLY A 148 7.56 -2.49 -15.09
C GLY A 148 6.98 -2.88 -13.74
N TYR A 149 5.66 -3.02 -13.64
CA TYR A 149 4.97 -3.53 -12.46
C TYR A 149 5.44 -4.94 -12.06
N THR A 150 5.36 -5.89 -12.99
CA THR A 150 5.71 -7.29 -12.70
C THR A 150 7.19 -7.43 -12.33
N LYS A 151 8.07 -6.76 -13.08
CA LYS A 151 9.51 -6.76 -12.84
C LYS A 151 9.86 -6.11 -11.50
N PHE A 152 9.20 -5.01 -11.15
CA PHE A 152 9.46 -4.32 -9.89
C PHE A 152 9.30 -5.23 -8.68
N PHE A 153 8.18 -5.95 -8.56
CA PHE A 153 7.97 -6.87 -7.43
C PHE A 153 8.82 -8.13 -7.50
N SER A 154 9.16 -8.61 -8.70
CA SER A 154 10.13 -9.69 -8.88
C SER A 154 11.51 -9.26 -8.34
N ASP A 155 12.02 -8.12 -8.79
CA ASP A 155 13.33 -7.60 -8.39
C ASP A 155 13.37 -7.28 -6.89
N LEU A 156 12.29 -6.69 -6.35
CA LEU A 156 12.13 -6.38 -4.92
C LEU A 156 12.16 -7.63 -4.03
N ASN A 157 11.81 -8.80 -4.57
CA ASN A 157 11.74 -10.06 -3.85
C ASN A 157 12.76 -11.08 -4.37
N ASN A 158 13.97 -10.64 -4.75
CA ASN A 158 15.08 -11.50 -5.14
C ASN A 158 14.75 -12.46 -6.30
N GLY A 159 14.00 -11.98 -7.28
CA GLY A 159 13.62 -12.76 -8.46
C GLY A 159 12.43 -13.70 -8.24
N LEU A 160 11.53 -13.36 -7.29
CA LEU A 160 10.30 -14.13 -7.03
C LEU A 160 9.53 -14.36 -8.34
N LYS A 161 9.34 -15.64 -8.69
CA LYS A 161 8.53 -16.07 -9.83
C LYS A 161 7.20 -16.60 -9.33
N LEU A 162 6.15 -15.82 -9.56
CA LEU A 162 4.77 -16.27 -9.39
C LEU A 162 4.27 -16.87 -10.71
N ASP A 163 3.43 -17.90 -10.62
CA ASP A 163 2.79 -18.55 -11.78
C ASP A 163 1.93 -17.57 -12.60
N PHE A 164 1.46 -16.50 -11.95
CA PHE A 164 0.69 -15.45 -12.56
C PHE A 164 1.12 -14.08 -12.04
N THR A 165 0.58 -13.04 -12.66
CA THR A 165 0.82 -11.67 -12.24
C THR A 165 -0.32 -11.27 -11.32
N PRO A 166 -0.10 -11.05 -10.01
CA PRO A 166 -1.14 -10.54 -9.12
C PRO A 166 -1.77 -9.27 -9.67
N THR A 167 -3.08 -9.19 -9.75
CA THR A 167 -3.81 -7.97 -10.14
C THR A 167 -5.00 -7.68 -9.25
N ASN A 168 -5.31 -8.60 -8.32
CA ASN A 168 -6.42 -8.55 -7.38
C ASN A 168 -5.86 -8.85 -6.00
N PHE A 169 -6.34 -8.15 -4.98
CA PHE A 169 -5.83 -8.30 -3.62
C PHE A 169 -6.98 -8.39 -2.63
N GLU A 170 -6.95 -9.42 -1.78
CA GLU A 170 -7.96 -9.64 -0.74
C GLU A 170 -7.96 -8.50 0.28
N ARG A 171 -6.77 -7.97 0.61
CA ARG A 171 -6.61 -6.89 1.59
C ARG A 171 -5.87 -5.70 1.02
N LYS A 172 -6.11 -4.54 1.63
CA LYS A 172 -5.52 -3.24 1.24
C LYS A 172 -4.78 -2.60 2.40
N THR A 173 -3.87 -1.69 2.07
CA THR A 173 -3.34 -0.71 3.04
C THR A 173 -3.91 0.66 2.74
N VAL A 174 -4.29 1.42 3.76
CA VAL A 174 -4.79 2.79 3.58
C VAL A 174 -3.89 3.78 4.31
N PHE A 175 -3.52 4.85 3.62
CA PHE A 175 -2.76 5.96 4.14
C PHE A 175 -3.67 7.18 4.27
N ILE A 176 -3.94 7.60 5.49
CA ILE A 176 -4.63 8.85 5.78
C ILE A 176 -3.55 9.91 5.93
N ALA A 177 -3.32 10.65 4.85
CA ALA A 177 -2.21 11.58 4.74
C ALA A 177 -2.54 12.72 3.80
N LYS A 178 -1.98 13.89 4.08
CA LYS A 178 -2.06 15.02 3.16
C LYS A 178 -1.41 14.67 1.81
N LYS A 179 -1.95 15.25 0.74
CA LYS A 179 -1.54 15.02 -0.65
C LYS A 179 -0.02 15.08 -0.93
N PRO A 180 0.79 15.96 -0.28
CA PRO A 180 2.23 15.97 -0.50
C PRO A 180 2.93 14.62 -0.27
N LEU A 181 2.48 13.80 0.69
CA LEU A 181 3.06 12.47 0.88
C LEU A 181 2.80 11.59 -0.35
N TRP A 182 1.56 11.58 -0.85
CA TRP A 182 1.17 10.87 -2.08
C TRP A 182 1.97 11.33 -3.32
N ASP A 183 2.25 12.63 -3.42
CA ASP A 183 3.00 13.20 -4.54
C ASP A 183 4.50 12.87 -4.49
N SER A 184 5.03 12.60 -3.30
CA SER A 184 6.43 12.24 -3.08
C SER A 184 6.74 10.74 -3.14
N LEU A 185 5.74 9.88 -3.36
CA LEU A 185 5.94 8.42 -3.26
C LEU A 185 6.95 7.90 -4.31
N PRO A 186 7.99 7.16 -3.89
CA PRO A 186 8.94 6.57 -4.81
C PRO A 186 8.28 5.45 -5.62
N ASN A 187 8.67 5.31 -6.89
CA ASN A 187 8.19 4.24 -7.77
C ASN A 187 6.64 4.13 -7.86
N ARG A 188 5.91 5.21 -7.59
CA ARG A 188 4.43 5.23 -7.62
C ARG A 188 3.87 4.62 -8.90
N ASN A 189 4.48 4.92 -10.05
CA ASN A 189 4.10 4.39 -11.36
C ASN A 189 4.32 2.87 -11.57
N LYS A 190 4.95 2.17 -10.62
CA LYS A 190 5.18 0.72 -10.64
C LYS A 190 4.38 -0.03 -9.57
N ILE A 191 3.78 0.67 -8.61
CA ILE A 191 3.02 0.08 -7.50
C ILE A 191 1.53 0.46 -7.68
N PRO A 192 0.61 -0.49 -7.86
CA PRO A 192 -0.82 -0.20 -7.99
C PRO A 192 -1.36 0.47 -6.72
N CYS A 193 -1.64 1.77 -6.80
CA CYS A 193 -2.20 2.54 -5.71
C CYS A 193 -3.11 3.66 -6.24
N ALA A 194 -3.98 4.17 -5.38
CA ALA A 194 -4.91 5.23 -5.77
C ALA A 194 -5.02 6.32 -4.70
N TYR A 195 -5.07 7.57 -5.15
CA TYR A 195 -5.48 8.70 -4.34
C TYR A 195 -6.98 8.92 -4.47
N LEU A 196 -7.66 9.04 -3.33
CA LEU A 196 -9.07 9.35 -3.22
C LEU A 196 -9.19 10.79 -2.67
N PRO A 197 -9.41 11.79 -3.54
CA PRO A 197 -9.52 13.18 -3.10
C PRO A 197 -10.73 13.40 -2.20
N ASN A 198 -10.68 14.46 -1.39
CA ASN A 198 -11.87 14.92 -0.68
C ASN A 198 -12.73 15.79 -1.62
N PRO A 199 -13.95 15.35 -2.00
CA PRO A 199 -14.80 16.12 -2.92
C PRO A 199 -15.21 17.49 -2.39
N ARG A 200 -15.14 17.71 -1.07
CA ARG A 200 -15.46 19.01 -0.46
C ARG A 200 -14.32 20.03 -0.57
N GLU A 201 -13.10 19.58 -0.82
CA GLU A 201 -11.89 20.42 -0.75
C GLU A 201 -11.13 20.49 -2.08
N GLU A 202 -11.28 19.50 -2.96
CA GLU A 202 -10.58 19.43 -4.24
C GLU A 202 -11.54 19.54 -5.44
N GLN A 203 -11.30 20.52 -6.32
CA GLN A 203 -12.18 20.86 -7.46
C GLN A 203 -12.31 19.77 -8.56
N ASN A 204 -11.53 18.68 -8.48
CA ASN A 204 -11.60 17.53 -9.39
C ASN A 204 -11.57 16.22 -8.59
N ALA A 205 -12.72 15.86 -8.02
CA ALA A 205 -12.87 14.79 -7.05
C ALA A 205 -12.81 13.34 -7.61
N SER A 206 -12.17 13.13 -8.76
CA SER A 206 -12.03 11.79 -9.33
C SER A 206 -10.82 11.07 -8.73
N SER A 207 -10.97 9.76 -8.53
CA SER A 207 -9.86 8.92 -8.05
C SER A 207 -8.69 8.95 -9.05
N ILE A 208 -7.48 9.15 -8.53
CA ILE A 208 -6.24 9.16 -9.32
C ILE A 208 -5.50 7.85 -9.08
N ARG A 209 -5.40 7.00 -10.11
CA ARG A 209 -4.68 5.72 -10.04
C ARG A 209 -3.26 5.86 -10.57
N SER A 210 -2.31 5.20 -9.92
CA SER A 210 -0.91 5.18 -10.36
C SER A 210 -0.70 4.32 -11.61
N ILE A 211 -1.44 3.22 -11.74
CA ILE A 211 -1.48 2.34 -12.91
C ILE A 211 -2.94 2.19 -13.34
N PRO A 212 -3.47 3.10 -14.19
CA PRO A 212 -4.88 3.10 -14.56
C PRO A 212 -5.35 1.82 -15.28
N ALA A 213 -4.42 1.03 -15.82
CA ALA A 213 -4.70 -0.23 -16.49
C ALA A 213 -5.13 -1.35 -15.53
N LEU A 214 -4.75 -1.27 -14.25
CA LEU A 214 -5.06 -2.29 -13.25
C LEU A 214 -6.33 -1.87 -12.51
N GLN A 215 -7.28 -2.81 -12.44
CA GLN A 215 -8.61 -2.56 -11.86
C GLN A 215 -8.55 -2.46 -10.33
N ASP A 216 -7.59 -3.13 -9.72
CA ASP A 216 -7.41 -3.15 -8.27
C ASP A 216 -6.11 -2.45 -7.83
N CYS A 217 -6.01 -2.14 -6.55
CA CYS A 217 -4.88 -1.46 -5.93
C CYS A 217 -4.40 -2.21 -4.66
N LEU A 218 -3.12 -2.08 -4.36
CA LEU A 218 -2.49 -2.55 -3.13
C LEU A 218 -2.75 -1.57 -1.97
N ALA A 219 -2.75 -0.28 -2.30
CA ALA A 219 -2.85 0.79 -1.33
C ALA A 219 -3.73 1.96 -1.81
N TYR A 220 -4.37 2.61 -0.84
CA TYR A 220 -5.14 3.84 -1.04
C TYR A 220 -4.57 4.98 -0.22
N PHE A 221 -4.63 6.20 -0.74
CA PHE A 221 -4.30 7.43 -0.04
C PHE A 221 -5.53 8.31 0.05
N THR A 222 -5.86 8.78 1.25
CA THR A 222 -6.99 9.68 1.49
C THR A 222 -6.52 10.87 2.33
N PRO A 223 -6.96 12.11 2.04
CA PRO A 223 -6.57 13.27 2.83
C PRO A 223 -7.25 13.32 4.20
N LYS A 224 -8.41 12.65 4.34
CA LYS A 224 -9.20 12.59 5.57
C LYS A 224 -9.71 11.21 5.88
N TYR A 225 -10.06 10.96 7.13
CA TYR A 225 -10.61 9.68 7.56
C TYR A 225 -12.02 9.45 7.00
N GLU A 226 -12.86 10.49 6.92
CA GLU A 226 -14.22 10.37 6.38
C GLU A 226 -14.25 9.82 4.94
N VAL A 227 -13.23 10.14 4.14
CA VAL A 227 -13.08 9.64 2.77
C VAL A 227 -12.74 8.15 2.78
N CYS A 228 -11.81 7.72 3.64
CA CYS A 228 -11.48 6.30 3.84
C CYS A 228 -12.72 5.52 4.31
N TYR A 229 -13.41 6.02 5.33
CA TYR A 229 -14.59 5.38 5.90
C TYR A 229 -15.68 5.15 4.84
N SER A 230 -16.01 6.18 4.06
CA SER A 230 -17.09 6.11 3.06
C SER A 230 -16.72 5.35 1.78
N ASN A 231 -15.48 5.46 1.28
CA ASN A 231 -15.10 4.88 -0.01
C ASN A 231 -14.44 3.51 0.10
N ILE A 232 -13.96 3.12 1.28
CA ILE A 232 -13.23 1.87 1.49
C ILE A 232 -13.98 1.02 2.51
N LEU A 233 -14.08 1.46 3.76
CA LEU A 233 -14.62 0.63 4.85
C LEU A 233 -16.09 0.28 4.66
N LEU A 234 -16.95 1.26 4.37
CA LEU A 234 -18.38 1.02 4.12
C LEU A 234 -18.67 0.24 2.83
N ARG A 235 -17.70 0.16 1.91
CA ARG A 235 -17.82 -0.67 0.70
C ARG A 235 -17.38 -2.12 0.92
N ASN A 236 -17.10 -2.50 2.16
CA ASN A 236 -16.59 -3.82 2.56
C ASN A 236 -15.25 -4.20 1.91
N GLU A 237 -14.45 -3.20 1.50
CA GLU A 237 -13.06 -3.45 1.14
C GLU A 237 -12.30 -3.86 2.41
N LYS A 238 -11.69 -5.05 2.40
CA LYS A 238 -10.93 -5.52 3.57
C LYS A 238 -9.63 -4.74 3.67
N VAL A 239 -9.42 -4.07 4.79
CA VAL A 239 -8.19 -3.32 5.07
C VAL A 239 -7.34 -4.11 6.05
N LYS A 240 -6.07 -4.34 5.71
CA LYS A 240 -5.09 -4.93 6.62
C LYS A 240 -4.63 -3.90 7.63
N THR A 241 -4.24 -2.71 7.16
CA THR A 241 -3.62 -1.68 7.98
C THR A 241 -4.05 -0.29 7.50
N ILE A 242 -4.39 0.58 8.45
CA ILE A 242 -4.53 2.02 8.25
C ILE A 242 -3.35 2.73 8.91
N VAL A 243 -2.69 3.60 8.14
CA VAL A 243 -1.59 4.44 8.61
C VAL A 243 -2.03 5.90 8.56
N VAL A 244 -1.96 6.60 9.68
CA VAL A 244 -2.38 8.00 9.81
C VAL A 244 -1.13 8.87 9.96
N PHE A 245 -0.98 9.86 9.07
CA PHE A 245 0.20 10.74 9.02
C PHE A 245 -0.16 12.20 9.28
N ASP A 246 0.22 12.68 10.46
CA ASP A 246 0.19 14.10 10.86
C ASP A 246 -1.13 14.83 10.52
N THR A 247 -2.25 14.13 10.74
CA THR A 247 -3.59 14.60 10.42
C THR A 247 -4.66 13.86 11.24
N GLU A 248 -5.88 14.38 11.25
CA GLU A 248 -7.09 13.73 11.81
C GLU A 248 -6.94 13.25 13.27
N ALA A 249 -6.19 13.97 14.10
CA ALA A 249 -5.94 13.60 15.49
C ALA A 249 -7.23 13.52 16.33
N ASP A 250 -8.23 14.36 16.01
CA ASP A 250 -9.56 14.35 16.63
C ASP A 250 -10.40 13.10 16.27
N LYS A 251 -9.97 12.33 15.26
CA LYS A 251 -10.65 11.11 14.80
C LYS A 251 -10.04 9.82 15.34
N ILE A 252 -8.95 9.88 16.12
CA ILE A 252 -8.24 8.69 16.60
C ILE A 252 -9.18 7.72 17.35
N GLU A 253 -10.01 8.21 18.27
CA GLU A 253 -10.96 7.36 19.02
C GLU A 253 -12.01 6.71 18.11
N GLN A 254 -12.46 7.42 17.08
CA GLN A 254 -13.33 6.85 16.06
C GLN A 254 -12.61 5.72 15.31
N MET A 255 -11.36 5.93 14.90
CA MET A 255 -10.56 4.91 14.21
C MET A 255 -10.28 3.69 15.09
N VAL A 256 -10.10 3.86 16.40
CA VAL A 256 -9.97 2.76 17.37
C VAL A 256 -11.26 1.92 17.41
N SER A 257 -12.42 2.58 17.49
CA SER A 257 -13.72 1.90 17.47
C SER A 257 -13.93 1.14 16.16
N ASP A 258 -13.65 1.80 15.03
CA ASP A 258 -13.79 1.21 13.70
C ASP A 258 -12.79 0.07 13.46
N LYS A 259 -11.59 0.12 14.05
CA LYS A 259 -10.65 -1.00 14.05
C LYS A 259 -11.28 -2.28 14.60
N ASN A 260 -12.04 -2.20 15.70
CA ASN A 260 -12.71 -3.37 16.26
C ASN A 260 -13.83 -3.90 15.35
N ARG A 261 -14.49 -3.00 14.61
CA ARG A 261 -15.57 -3.33 13.68
C ARG A 261 -15.06 -3.94 12.36
N PHE A 262 -14.04 -3.35 11.76
CA PHE A 262 -13.54 -3.71 10.42
C PHE A 262 -12.28 -4.58 10.44
N GLY A 263 -11.65 -4.78 11.60
CA GLY A 263 -10.56 -5.74 11.80
C GLY A 263 -9.19 -5.33 11.25
N PHE A 264 -8.97 -4.05 10.94
CA PHE A 264 -7.68 -3.54 10.48
C PHE A 264 -6.71 -3.24 11.63
N ASN A 265 -5.40 -3.21 11.37
CA ASN A 265 -4.42 -2.64 12.28
C ASN A 265 -4.33 -1.11 12.12
N LEU A 266 -3.99 -0.38 13.19
CA LEU A 266 -3.92 1.08 13.20
C LEU A 266 -2.52 1.56 13.60
N ILE A 267 -1.86 2.31 12.71
CA ILE A 267 -0.59 2.96 12.97
C ILE A 267 -0.78 4.47 12.87
N ILE A 268 -0.32 5.21 13.87
CA ILE A 268 -0.41 6.67 13.89
C ILE A 268 1.00 7.22 13.95
N VAL A 269 1.32 8.15 13.06
CA VAL A 269 2.58 8.88 13.02
C VAL A 269 2.26 10.36 13.01
N SER A 270 2.51 11.06 14.12
CA SER A 270 2.18 12.48 14.28
C SER A 270 3.42 13.35 14.44
N ASN A 271 3.29 14.62 14.05
CA ASN A 271 4.31 15.64 14.21
C ASN A 271 3.85 16.76 15.17
N SER A 272 3.20 16.40 16.27
CA SER A 272 2.57 17.37 17.15
C SER A 272 3.47 17.73 18.33
N ASP A 273 3.39 18.99 18.76
CA ASP A 273 3.91 19.39 20.07
C ASP A 273 3.30 18.47 21.15
N PHE A 274 4.11 18.04 22.13
CA PHE A 274 3.65 17.10 23.14
C PHE A 274 2.41 17.60 23.92
N SER A 275 2.33 18.90 24.18
CA SER A 275 1.21 19.53 24.89
C SER A 275 -0.11 19.49 24.11
N LYS A 276 -0.05 19.29 22.79
CA LYS A 276 -1.22 19.24 21.89
C LYS A 276 -1.51 17.82 21.39
N LEU A 277 -0.71 16.84 21.83
CA LEU A 277 -0.82 15.46 21.40
C LEU A 277 -2.08 14.83 21.99
N LEU A 278 -3.07 14.57 21.13
CA LEU A 278 -4.22 13.76 21.49
C LEU A 278 -3.77 12.30 21.57
N LYS A 279 -3.89 11.71 22.77
CA LYS A 279 -3.53 10.32 23.05
C LYS A 279 -4.79 9.51 23.24
N SER A 280 -4.85 8.36 22.59
CA SER A 280 -5.79 7.32 22.99
C SER A 280 -5.22 6.53 24.16
N GLN A 281 -6.05 6.20 25.15
CA GLN A 281 -5.64 5.28 26.21
C GLN A 281 -5.45 3.85 25.68
N SER A 282 -6.05 3.54 24.53
CA SER A 282 -6.05 2.20 23.94
C SER A 282 -4.85 1.91 23.04
N ILE A 283 -4.11 2.94 22.63
CA ILE A 283 -2.96 2.83 21.73
C ILE A 283 -1.70 3.29 22.46
N PRO A 284 -0.66 2.44 22.59
CA PRO A 284 0.61 2.87 23.15
C PRO A 284 1.22 3.98 22.29
N CYS A 285 1.56 5.09 22.94
CA CYS A 285 2.13 6.27 22.30
C CYS A 285 3.61 6.42 22.68
N TRP A 286 4.48 6.25 21.68
CA TRP A 286 5.90 6.51 21.77
C TRP A 286 6.18 7.95 21.37
N ASN A 287 6.71 8.75 22.30
CA ASN A 287 7.06 10.14 22.02
C ASN A 287 8.58 10.31 22.01
N TRP A 288 9.17 10.46 20.83
CA TRP A 288 10.61 10.53 20.68
C TRP A 288 11.27 11.65 21.50
N PHE A 289 10.60 12.80 21.65
CA PHE A 289 11.13 13.90 22.46
C PHE A 289 11.08 13.62 23.97
N LYS A 290 10.01 12.98 24.45
CA LYS A 290 9.90 12.60 25.87
C LYS A 290 10.95 11.56 26.24
N GLU A 291 11.11 10.55 25.39
CA GLU A 291 12.12 9.50 25.59
C GLU A 291 13.52 10.11 25.68
N GLU A 292 13.84 11.10 24.84
CA GLU A 292 15.10 11.82 24.92
C GLU A 292 15.30 12.55 26.26
N ILE A 293 14.31 13.32 26.71
CA ILE A 293 14.41 14.09 27.96
C ILE A 293 14.48 13.17 29.18
N GLU A 294 13.66 12.13 29.25
CA GLU A 294 13.64 11.22 30.41
C GLU A 294 14.96 10.49 30.57
N ILE A 295 15.65 10.19 29.47
CA ILE A 295 16.97 9.57 29.49
C ILE A 295 18.06 10.59 29.87
N VAL A 296 18.00 11.82 29.35
CA VAL A 296 18.97 12.88 29.72
C VAL A 296 18.87 13.22 31.21
N ASN A 297 17.66 13.25 31.77
CA ASN A 297 17.45 13.53 33.19
C ASN A 297 17.79 12.33 34.11
N ALA A 298 17.96 11.13 33.55
CA ALA A 298 18.35 9.93 34.28
C ALA A 298 19.88 9.68 34.28
N LEU A 299 20.65 10.50 33.55
CA LEU A 299 22.11 10.57 33.57
C LEU A 299 22.61 11.58 34.62
#